data_AF-A0A0R3R6K2-F1
#
_entry.id   AF-A0A0R3R6K2-F1
#
_cell.length_a   1.000
_cell.length_b   1.000
_cell.length_c   1.000
_cell.angle_alpha   90.00
_cell.angle_beta   90.00
_cell.angle_gamma   90.00
#
_symmetry.space_group_name_H-M   'P 1'
#
loop_
_entity.id
_entity.type
_entity.pdbx_description
1 polymer ?
#
loop_
_entity_poly.entity_id
_entity_poly.type
_entity_poly.pdbx_seq_one_letter_code
_entity_poly.pdbx_strand_id
1 'polypeptide(L)'
;MIRLMDDLLRADGLDLRLTPYSVLATSTSEGFVQFIKAIPLREVISNWGTVQECLRSFRPSPNGPFGIETEVVENYVRSCAGYSIICYVLGIGDRHLHNLLLCENGKMFHVDFGYILGRDPKPFAPPPMKLTSEMISGMGGLHSKEWKEFRGFCFSAFRILRRHANVVLNLFSLMLDSGIPDIAVEKEKAVQKIEHRFHLTLSDELAEQKIEHLIDESVNAKMTKLTDMVHDVHQLITN
;
A
#
# COMPACT_ATOMS: atom_id res chain seq x y z
N MET A 1 -14.87 0.78 -0.41
CA MET A 1 -13.95 0.92 0.75
C MET A 1 -12.88 1.99 0.55
N ILE A 2 -11.99 1.91 -0.46
CA ILE A 2 -10.89 2.88 -0.62
C ILE A 2 -11.42 4.33 -0.73
N ARG A 3 -12.46 4.58 -1.53
CA ARG A 3 -13.11 5.90 -1.63
C ARG A 3 -13.60 6.42 -0.28
N LEU A 4 -14.34 5.61 0.46
CA LEU A 4 -14.80 5.95 1.82
C LEU A 4 -13.62 6.33 2.74
N MET A 5 -12.55 5.53 2.74
CA MET A 5 -11.39 5.81 3.59
C MET A 5 -10.67 7.10 3.16
N ASP A 6 -10.56 7.40 1.86
CA ASP A 6 -10.05 8.69 1.36
C ASP A 6 -10.91 9.87 1.84
N ASP A 7 -12.24 9.74 1.75
CA ASP A 7 -13.18 10.77 2.22
C ASP A 7 -13.05 11.03 3.73
N LEU A 8 -12.91 9.97 4.54
CA LEU A 8 -12.69 10.07 5.98
C LEU A 8 -11.36 10.75 6.31
N LEU A 9 -10.28 10.37 5.62
CA LEU A 9 -8.96 10.96 5.81
C LEU A 9 -8.95 12.45 5.49
N ARG A 10 -9.58 12.84 4.37
CA ARG A 10 -9.69 14.25 3.96
C ARG A 10 -10.59 15.07 4.88
N ALA A 11 -11.66 14.48 5.41
CA ALA A 11 -12.53 15.14 6.39
C ALA A 11 -11.76 15.52 7.68
N ASP A 12 -10.74 14.75 8.04
CA ASP A 12 -9.81 15.03 9.14
C ASP A 12 -8.56 15.83 8.71
N GLY A 13 -8.56 16.40 7.50
CA GLY A 13 -7.51 17.28 6.99
C GLY A 13 -6.27 16.56 6.43
N LEU A 14 -6.33 15.24 6.25
CA LEU A 14 -5.22 14.44 5.73
C LEU A 14 -5.48 13.99 4.28
N ASP A 15 -5.00 14.76 3.31
CA ASP A 15 -4.99 14.34 1.89
C ASP A 15 -3.76 13.47 1.58
N LEU A 16 -3.98 12.15 1.47
CA LEU A 16 -2.95 11.17 1.10
C LEU A 16 -2.79 10.98 -0.41
N ARG A 17 -3.43 11.82 -1.23
CA ARG A 17 -3.27 11.80 -2.69
C ARG A 17 -3.65 10.44 -3.31
N LEU A 18 -4.63 9.76 -2.70
CA LEU A 18 -5.17 8.49 -3.18
C LEU A 18 -5.85 8.65 -4.55
N THR A 19 -5.95 7.54 -5.28
CA THR A 19 -6.64 7.49 -6.58
C THR A 19 -7.77 6.45 -6.54
N PRO A 20 -8.92 6.77 -5.91
CA PRO A 20 -10.06 5.86 -5.79
C PRO A 20 -10.86 5.77 -7.11
N TYR A 21 -10.27 5.11 -8.11
CA TYR A 21 -10.86 4.92 -9.44
C TYR A 21 -12.18 4.16 -9.39
N SER A 22 -13.09 4.48 -10.30
CA SER A 22 -14.42 3.86 -10.37
C SER A 22 -14.36 2.46 -10.99
N VAL A 23 -15.08 1.52 -10.38
CA VAL A 23 -15.29 0.15 -10.87
C VAL A 23 -16.79 -0.12 -10.86
N LEU A 24 -17.31 -0.63 -11.96
CA LEU A 24 -18.72 -0.97 -12.13
C LEU A 24 -18.84 -2.34 -12.80
N ALA A 25 -19.34 -3.34 -12.07
CA ALA A 25 -19.71 -4.61 -12.68
C ALA A 25 -21.06 -4.46 -13.40
N THR A 26 -21.12 -4.80 -14.69
CA THR A 26 -22.37 -4.84 -15.46
C THR A 26 -23.00 -6.23 -15.42
N SER A 27 -22.19 -7.26 -15.22
CA SER A 27 -22.61 -8.64 -14.96
C SER A 27 -21.61 -9.34 -14.03
N THR A 28 -21.74 -10.64 -13.83
CA THR A 28 -20.77 -11.44 -13.05
C THR A 28 -19.44 -11.67 -13.76
N SER A 29 -19.38 -11.47 -15.09
CA SER A 29 -18.18 -11.68 -15.92
C SER A 29 -17.74 -10.42 -16.67
N GLU A 30 -18.51 -9.35 -16.61
CA GLU A 30 -18.26 -8.11 -17.36
C GLU A 30 -18.38 -6.89 -16.46
N GLY A 31 -17.60 -5.87 -16.77
CA GLY A 31 -17.65 -4.61 -16.08
C GLY A 31 -16.72 -3.57 -16.69
N PHE A 32 -16.80 -2.37 -16.16
CA PHE A 32 -15.97 -1.24 -16.52
C PHE A 32 -15.06 -0.86 -15.34
N VAL A 33 -13.82 -0.54 -15.68
CA VAL A 33 -12.86 0.05 -14.77
C VAL A 33 -12.44 1.39 -15.35
N GLN A 34 -12.49 2.44 -14.54
CA GLN A 34 -12.03 3.76 -14.96
C GLN A 34 -10.54 3.69 -15.32
N PHE A 35 -10.23 4.10 -16.55
CA PHE A 35 -8.85 4.18 -17.01
C PHE A 35 -8.12 5.35 -16.33
N ILE A 36 -6.96 5.05 -15.77
CA ILE A 36 -6.02 6.03 -15.24
C ILE A 36 -4.69 5.83 -15.96
N LYS A 37 -4.16 6.88 -16.59
CA LYS A 37 -2.87 6.83 -17.29
C LYS A 37 -1.74 6.63 -16.27
N ALA A 38 -1.23 5.41 -16.17
CA ALA A 38 -0.18 5.03 -15.23
C ALA A 38 0.59 3.80 -15.74
N ILE A 39 1.79 3.60 -15.20
CA ILE A 39 2.72 2.54 -15.61
C ILE A 39 2.92 1.59 -14.42
N PRO A 40 2.80 0.26 -14.60
CA PRO A 40 3.14 -0.69 -13.53
C PRO A 40 4.57 -0.51 -13.05
N LEU A 41 4.81 -0.60 -11.73
CA LEU A 41 6.16 -0.49 -11.16
C LEU A 41 7.11 -1.51 -11.75
N ARG A 42 6.62 -2.68 -12.22
CA ARG A 42 7.50 -3.64 -12.89
C ARG A 42 8.15 -3.04 -14.13
N GLU A 43 7.37 -2.37 -14.95
CA GLU A 43 7.81 -1.73 -16.19
C GLU A 43 8.64 -0.46 -15.90
N VAL A 44 8.26 0.31 -14.88
CA VAL A 44 9.06 1.45 -14.39
C VAL A 44 10.51 1.03 -14.12
N ILE A 45 10.70 -0.07 -13.38
CA ILE A 45 12.04 -0.56 -13.04
C ILE A 45 12.76 -1.13 -14.26
N SER A 46 12.04 -1.77 -15.19
CA SER A 46 12.65 -2.30 -16.42
C SER A 46 13.17 -1.20 -17.35
N ASN A 47 12.44 -0.10 -17.47
CA ASN A 47 12.72 0.96 -18.45
C ASN A 47 13.59 2.08 -17.87
N TRP A 48 13.49 2.38 -16.57
CA TRP A 48 14.23 3.47 -15.91
C TRP A 48 15.12 3.01 -14.76
N GLY A 49 15.15 1.73 -14.40
CA GLY A 49 15.94 1.23 -13.27
C GLY A 49 15.35 1.57 -11.89
N THR A 50 14.98 2.82 -11.64
CA THR A 50 14.41 3.28 -10.35
C THR A 50 13.17 4.14 -10.53
N VAL A 51 12.33 4.19 -9.49
CA VAL A 51 11.17 5.10 -9.44
C VAL A 51 11.62 6.57 -9.56
N GLN A 52 12.75 6.92 -8.95
CA GLN A 52 13.27 8.29 -8.98
C GLN A 52 13.69 8.70 -10.38
N GLU A 53 14.38 7.85 -11.13
CA GLU A 53 14.77 8.12 -12.52
C GLU A 53 13.56 8.25 -13.45
N CYS A 54 12.55 7.41 -13.26
CA CYS A 54 11.28 7.49 -13.98
C CYS A 54 10.58 8.83 -13.73
N LEU A 55 10.35 9.20 -12.46
CA LEU A 55 9.70 10.47 -12.11
C LEU A 55 10.54 11.69 -12.53
N ARG A 56 11.87 11.62 -12.45
CA ARG A 56 12.77 12.67 -12.94
C ARG A 56 12.65 12.86 -14.44
N SER A 57 12.47 11.78 -15.20
CA SER A 57 12.27 11.86 -16.65
C SER A 57 10.95 12.53 -17.04
N PHE A 58 9.90 12.36 -16.23
CA PHE A 58 8.59 12.95 -16.47
C PHE A 58 8.48 14.39 -15.95
N ARG A 59 9.10 14.68 -14.79
CA ARG A 59 8.91 15.91 -14.01
C ARG A 59 10.24 16.40 -13.40
N PRO A 60 11.22 16.78 -14.22
CA PRO A 60 12.52 17.22 -13.73
C PRO A 60 12.45 18.58 -13.03
N SER A 61 13.15 18.73 -11.92
CA SER A 61 13.33 20.02 -11.23
C SER A 61 14.71 20.09 -10.57
N PRO A 62 15.62 20.99 -11.02
CA PRO A 62 16.98 21.08 -10.47
C PRO A 62 17.04 21.36 -8.97
N ASN A 63 16.03 22.08 -8.44
CA ASN A 63 15.98 22.49 -7.03
C ASN A 63 15.10 21.56 -6.18
N GLY A 64 14.47 20.56 -6.80
CA GLY A 64 13.55 19.66 -6.12
C GLY A 64 14.25 18.40 -5.57
N PRO A 65 13.61 17.70 -4.62
CA PRO A 65 14.16 16.47 -4.05
C PRO A 65 14.44 15.43 -5.14
N PHE A 66 15.63 14.84 -5.10
CA PHE A 66 16.13 13.89 -6.11
C PHE A 66 16.16 14.44 -7.55
N GLY A 67 16.12 15.76 -7.74
CA GLY A 67 16.01 16.40 -9.06
C GLY A 67 14.61 16.32 -9.67
N ILE A 68 13.58 16.08 -8.86
CA ILE A 68 12.18 15.91 -9.25
C ILE A 68 11.35 17.05 -8.65
N GLU A 69 10.29 17.49 -9.33
CA GLU A 69 9.32 18.45 -8.75
C GLU A 69 8.86 18.01 -7.34
N THR A 70 8.90 18.94 -6.38
CA THR A 70 8.57 18.65 -4.97
C THR A 70 7.18 18.04 -4.81
N GLU A 71 6.17 18.58 -5.49
CA GLU A 71 4.79 18.05 -5.41
C GLU A 71 4.69 16.60 -5.91
N VAL A 72 5.50 16.20 -6.89
CA VAL A 72 5.51 14.84 -7.44
C VAL A 72 6.06 13.86 -6.41
N VAL A 73 7.14 14.24 -5.72
CA VAL A 73 7.71 13.43 -4.62
C VAL A 73 6.74 13.38 -3.44
N GLU A 74 6.10 14.48 -3.08
CA GLU A 74 5.07 14.51 -2.03
C GLU A 74 3.87 13.62 -2.38
N ASN A 75 3.36 13.66 -3.62
CA ASN A 75 2.29 12.79 -4.09
C ASN A 75 2.68 11.32 -3.95
N TYR A 76 3.91 10.98 -4.31
CA TYR A 76 4.43 9.62 -4.21
C TYR A 76 4.50 9.13 -2.76
N VAL A 77 5.09 9.93 -1.86
CA VAL A 77 5.21 9.59 -0.43
C VAL A 77 3.84 9.44 0.22
N ARG A 78 2.94 10.39 0.00
CA ARG A 78 1.58 10.40 0.58
C ARG A 78 0.74 9.21 0.09
N SER A 79 0.76 8.95 -1.21
CA SER A 79 -0.02 7.85 -1.79
C SER A 79 0.52 6.49 -1.38
N CYS A 80 1.85 6.30 -1.29
CA CYS A 80 2.46 5.11 -0.71
C CYS A 80 1.97 4.87 0.73
N ALA A 81 1.96 5.90 1.58
CA ALA A 81 1.52 5.78 2.96
C ALA A 81 0.04 5.38 3.06
N GLY A 82 -0.83 6.07 2.32
CA GLY A 82 -2.27 5.79 2.32
C GLY A 82 -2.60 4.38 1.84
N TYR A 83 -2.04 3.93 0.71
CA TYR A 83 -2.28 2.57 0.23
C TYR A 83 -1.67 1.50 1.15
N SER A 84 -0.54 1.77 1.81
CA SER A 84 0.07 0.83 2.77
C SER A 84 -0.84 0.56 3.96
N ILE A 85 -1.41 1.62 4.56
CA ILE A 85 -2.34 1.50 5.68
C ILE A 85 -3.67 0.88 5.25
N ILE A 86 -4.24 1.31 4.12
CA ILE A 86 -5.50 0.76 3.62
C ILE A 86 -5.37 -0.74 3.30
N CYS A 87 -4.27 -1.14 2.65
CA CYS A 87 -4.00 -2.56 2.38
C CYS A 87 -3.80 -3.36 3.66
N TYR A 88 -3.13 -2.77 4.67
CA TYR A 88 -2.98 -3.41 5.97
C TYR A 88 -4.34 -3.66 6.64
N VAL A 89 -5.18 -2.62 6.75
CA VAL A 89 -6.50 -2.68 7.41
C VAL A 89 -7.45 -3.65 6.70
N LEU A 90 -7.51 -3.59 5.37
CA LEU A 90 -8.38 -4.47 4.57
C LEU A 90 -7.78 -5.87 4.35
N GLY A 91 -6.53 -6.10 4.74
CA GLY A 91 -5.82 -7.36 4.52
C GLY A 91 -5.68 -7.71 3.04
N ILE A 92 -5.37 -6.73 2.19
CA ILE A 92 -5.22 -6.95 0.74
C ILE A 92 -3.94 -7.76 0.47
N GLY A 93 -4.13 -8.91 -0.18
CA GLY A 93 -3.08 -9.84 -0.57
C GLY A 93 -2.47 -9.56 -1.94
N ASP A 94 -1.50 -10.38 -2.34
CA ASP A 94 -0.91 -10.41 -3.68
C ASP A 94 -0.46 -9.04 -4.24
N ARG A 95 0.20 -8.24 -3.39
CA ARG A 95 0.81 -6.98 -3.82
C ARG A 95 2.19 -7.28 -4.40
N HIS A 96 2.30 -7.18 -5.71
CA HIS A 96 3.54 -7.30 -6.48
C HIS A 96 3.66 -6.16 -7.48
N LEU A 97 4.83 -6.00 -8.11
CA LEU A 97 5.14 -4.82 -8.93
C LEU A 97 4.26 -4.63 -10.18
N HIS A 98 3.55 -5.67 -10.65
CA HIS A 98 2.53 -5.51 -11.70
C HIS A 98 1.21 -4.88 -11.19
N ASN A 99 0.92 -4.98 -9.89
CA ASN A 99 -0.31 -4.50 -9.26
C ASN A 99 -0.16 -3.10 -8.64
N LEU A 100 1.05 -2.54 -8.68
CA LEU A 100 1.39 -1.22 -8.17
C LEU A 100 1.65 -0.31 -9.35
N LEU A 101 0.81 0.69 -9.58
CA LEU A 101 0.90 1.58 -10.74
C LEU A 101 1.36 2.96 -10.31
N LEU A 102 2.22 3.57 -11.12
CA LEU A 102 2.79 4.90 -10.92
C LEU A 102 2.31 5.86 -12.01
N CYS A 103 1.76 6.99 -11.60
CA CYS A 103 1.38 8.09 -12.48
C CYS A 103 2.56 9.05 -12.72
N GLU A 104 2.54 9.75 -13.85
CA GLU A 104 3.51 10.82 -14.18
C GLU A 104 3.53 11.96 -13.14
N ASN A 105 2.44 12.16 -12.38
CA ASN A 105 2.35 13.14 -11.31
C ASN A 105 2.82 12.62 -9.94
N GLY A 106 3.40 11.42 -9.89
CA GLY A 106 3.94 10.81 -8.67
C GLY A 106 2.93 10.00 -7.86
N LYS A 107 1.63 10.11 -8.10
CA LYS A 107 0.64 9.29 -7.38
C LYS A 107 0.85 7.81 -7.69
N MET A 108 0.93 6.99 -6.65
CA MET A 108 0.98 5.54 -6.73
C MET A 108 -0.37 4.97 -6.29
N PHE A 109 -0.89 3.98 -7.02
CA PHE A 109 -2.11 3.28 -6.64
C PHE A 109 -2.06 1.79 -6.94
N HIS A 110 -2.91 1.05 -6.23
CA HIS A 110 -2.98 -0.40 -6.36
C HIS A 110 -4.13 -0.80 -7.30
N VAL A 111 -3.89 -1.79 -8.15
CA VAL A 111 -4.92 -2.47 -8.95
C VAL A 111 -5.01 -3.94 -8.57
N ASP A 112 -6.05 -4.61 -9.07
CA ASP A 112 -6.37 -6.01 -8.78
C ASP A 112 -6.58 -6.25 -7.28
N PHE A 113 -7.82 -6.50 -6.85
CA PHE A 113 -8.13 -6.78 -5.44
C PHE A 113 -8.70 -8.18 -5.26
N GLY A 114 -8.27 -9.14 -6.09
CA GLY A 114 -8.76 -10.51 -6.08
C GLY A 114 -8.47 -11.31 -4.81
N TYR A 115 -7.57 -10.82 -3.94
CA TYR A 115 -7.24 -11.42 -2.65
C TYR A 115 -7.41 -10.41 -1.52
N ILE A 116 -8.40 -10.62 -0.66
CA ILE A 116 -8.69 -9.76 0.50
C ILE A 116 -8.71 -10.55 1.82
N LEU A 117 -8.80 -9.85 2.95
CA LEU A 117 -8.93 -10.45 4.29
C LEU A 117 -7.80 -11.40 4.69
N GLY A 118 -6.58 -11.13 4.21
CA GLY A 118 -5.38 -11.90 4.51
C GLY A 118 -5.17 -13.13 3.64
N ARG A 119 -6.02 -13.37 2.64
CA ARG A 119 -5.73 -14.36 1.60
C ARG A 119 -4.55 -13.90 0.76
N ASP A 120 -3.68 -14.84 0.42
CA ASP A 120 -2.55 -14.60 -0.48
C ASP A 120 -2.30 -15.93 -1.23
N PRO A 121 -2.07 -15.92 -2.55
CA PRO A 121 -1.79 -17.14 -3.30
C PRO A 121 -0.41 -17.75 -2.93
N LYS A 122 0.43 -16.98 -2.24
CA LYS A 122 1.80 -17.40 -1.90
C LYS A 122 1.80 -18.31 -0.67
N PRO A 123 2.65 -19.36 -0.65
CA PRO A 123 2.66 -20.36 0.42
C PRO A 123 3.22 -19.84 1.75
N PHE A 124 3.94 -18.71 1.72
CA PHE A 124 4.54 -18.10 2.91
C PHE A 124 3.66 -16.98 3.45
N ALA A 125 3.67 -16.83 4.78
CA ALA A 125 2.97 -15.73 5.44
C ALA A 125 3.42 -14.39 4.81
N PRO A 126 2.49 -13.61 4.26
CA PRO A 126 2.84 -12.32 3.67
C PRO A 126 3.38 -11.37 4.76
N PRO A 127 4.30 -10.46 4.41
CA PRO A 127 4.68 -9.41 5.33
C PRO A 127 3.44 -8.60 5.74
N PRO A 128 3.38 -8.12 6.99
CA PRO A 128 2.18 -7.48 7.52
C PRO A 128 1.83 -6.20 6.75
N MET A 129 2.84 -5.42 6.35
CA MET A 129 2.67 -4.26 5.49
C MET A 129 3.25 -4.52 4.10
N LYS A 130 2.47 -4.19 3.08
CA LYS A 130 2.82 -4.45 1.67
C LYS A 130 3.69 -3.33 1.12
N LEU A 131 4.94 -3.27 1.58
CA LEU A 131 5.97 -2.38 1.04
C LEU A 131 6.81 -3.13 0.01
N THR A 132 7.44 -2.46 -0.95
CA THR A 132 8.41 -3.06 -1.89
C THR A 132 9.77 -2.39 -1.74
N SER A 133 10.85 -3.07 -2.12
CA SER A 133 12.20 -2.49 -2.00
C SER A 133 12.34 -1.31 -2.96
N GLU A 134 11.70 -1.42 -4.12
CA GLU A 134 11.52 -0.38 -5.13
C GLU A 134 10.77 0.82 -4.56
N MET A 135 9.74 0.60 -3.74
CA MET A 135 9.02 1.69 -3.10
C MET A 135 9.91 2.48 -2.14
N ILE A 136 10.64 1.76 -1.28
CA ILE A 136 11.56 2.33 -0.28
C ILE A 136 12.70 3.06 -0.98
N SER A 137 13.29 2.46 -2.01
CA SER A 137 14.32 3.09 -2.85
C SER A 137 13.78 4.34 -3.55
N GLY A 138 12.54 4.32 -4.02
CA GLY A 138 11.85 5.50 -4.57
C GLY A 138 11.78 6.67 -3.59
N MET A 139 11.67 6.40 -2.29
CA MET A 139 11.70 7.40 -1.22
C MET A 139 13.13 7.79 -0.80
N GLY A 140 14.18 7.29 -1.46
CA GLY A 140 15.58 7.58 -1.09
C GLY A 140 16.15 6.71 0.03
N GLY A 141 15.49 5.60 0.38
CA GLY A 141 15.97 4.64 1.37
C GLY A 141 15.59 4.95 2.82
N LEU A 142 15.97 4.07 3.74
CA LEU A 142 15.51 4.08 5.14
C LEU A 142 15.98 5.28 5.98
N HIS A 143 16.94 6.05 5.48
CA HIS A 143 17.51 7.21 6.17
C HIS A 143 17.09 8.55 5.56
N SER A 144 16.31 8.55 4.48
CA SER A 144 15.87 9.77 3.81
C SER A 144 14.85 10.55 4.63
N LYS A 145 14.66 11.82 4.25
CA LYS A 145 13.60 12.66 4.82
C LYS A 145 12.22 12.11 4.42
N GLU A 146 12.08 11.72 3.16
CA GLU A 146 10.84 11.25 2.55
C GLU A 146 10.36 9.93 3.18
N TRP A 147 11.28 9.04 3.59
CA TRP A 147 10.94 7.83 4.34
C TRP A 147 10.41 8.15 5.74
N LYS A 148 10.97 9.16 6.42
CA LYS A 148 10.47 9.62 7.72
C LYS A 148 9.06 10.22 7.58
N GLU A 149 8.84 11.02 6.54
CA GLU A 149 7.52 11.57 6.22
C GLU A 149 6.50 10.46 5.91
N PHE A 150 6.89 9.45 5.12
CA PHE A 150 6.08 8.27 4.87
C PHE A 150 5.61 7.59 6.17
N ARG A 151 6.52 7.34 7.13
CA ARG A 151 6.16 6.75 8.43
C ARG A 151 5.18 7.65 9.19
N GLY A 152 5.43 8.96 9.23
CA GLY A 152 4.53 9.93 9.85
C GLY A 152 3.12 9.95 9.25
N PHE A 153 3.01 9.85 7.92
CA PHE A 153 1.71 9.73 7.24
C PHE A 153 1.02 8.39 7.55
N CYS A 154 1.77 7.28 7.64
CA CYS A 154 1.21 5.98 8.05
C CYS A 154 0.58 6.05 9.45
N PHE A 155 1.26 6.66 10.42
CA PHE A 155 0.74 6.84 11.78
C PHE A 155 -0.52 7.72 11.78
N SER A 156 -0.45 8.87 11.12
CA SER A 156 -1.57 9.81 11.04
C SER A 156 -2.80 9.18 10.37
N ALA A 157 -2.59 8.47 9.27
CA ALA A 157 -3.64 7.76 8.55
C ALA A 157 -4.27 6.67 9.40
N PHE A 158 -3.45 5.85 10.08
CA PHE A 158 -3.96 4.77 10.93
C PHE A 158 -4.77 5.31 12.11
N ARG A 159 -4.30 6.37 12.76
CA ARG A 159 -5.03 7.03 13.86
C ARG A 159 -6.38 7.58 13.43
N ILE A 160 -6.44 8.27 12.28
CA ILE A 160 -7.71 8.79 11.74
C ILE A 160 -8.66 7.64 11.39
N LEU A 161 -8.17 6.61 10.70
CA LEU A 161 -9.02 5.46 10.34
C LEU A 161 -9.49 4.68 11.56
N ARG A 162 -8.70 4.58 12.63
CA ARG A 162 -9.10 3.99 13.93
C ARG A 162 -10.27 4.74 14.55
N ARG A 163 -10.23 6.09 14.57
CA ARG A 163 -11.34 6.91 15.07
C ARG A 163 -12.64 6.68 14.29
N HIS A 164 -12.54 6.36 13.00
CA HIS A 164 -13.68 6.08 12.12
C HIS A 164 -13.92 4.59 11.87
N ALA A 165 -13.35 3.69 12.68
CA ALA A 165 -13.40 2.25 12.45
C ALA A 165 -14.85 1.73 12.40
N ASN A 166 -15.75 2.27 13.22
CA ASN A 166 -17.17 1.88 13.22
C ASN A 166 -17.83 2.05 11.84
N VAL A 167 -17.52 3.11 11.09
CA VAL A 167 -18.08 3.34 9.75
C VAL A 167 -17.56 2.28 8.78
N VAL A 168 -16.26 2.01 8.83
CA VAL A 168 -15.60 0.98 8.00
C VAL A 168 -16.17 -0.41 8.30
N LEU A 169 -16.28 -0.76 9.58
CA LEU A 169 -16.77 -2.06 10.04
C LEU A 169 -18.24 -2.25 9.69
N ASN A 170 -19.10 -1.26 9.93
CA ASN A 170 -20.53 -1.35 9.60
C ASN A 170 -20.76 -1.51 8.10
N LEU A 171 -20.05 -0.74 7.26
CA LEU A 171 -20.17 -0.91 5.82
C LEU A 171 -19.69 -2.30 5.38
N PHE A 172 -18.58 -2.78 5.95
CA PHE A 172 -18.07 -4.11 5.62
C PHE A 172 -19.03 -5.23 6.07
N SER A 173 -19.66 -5.09 7.24
CA SER A 173 -20.71 -6.01 7.74
C SER A 173 -21.89 -6.09 6.77
N LEU A 174 -22.33 -4.97 6.20
CA LEU A 174 -23.41 -4.95 5.20
C LEU A 174 -23.00 -5.61 3.88
N MET A 175 -21.70 -5.65 3.57
CA MET A 175 -21.18 -6.30 2.37
C MET A 175 -21.04 -7.82 2.50
N LEU A 176 -21.22 -8.41 3.69
CA LEU A 176 -20.99 -9.85 3.91
C LEU A 176 -21.88 -10.76 3.05
N ASP A 177 -23.09 -10.32 2.76
CA ASP A 177 -24.07 -11.08 1.96
C ASP A 177 -24.10 -10.68 0.48
N SER A 178 -23.15 -9.85 0.03
CA SER A 178 -23.08 -9.37 -1.35
C SER A 178 -22.63 -10.42 -2.39
N GLY A 179 -22.32 -11.65 -1.96
CA GLY A 179 -21.88 -12.73 -2.85
C GLY A 179 -20.41 -12.67 -3.28
N ILE A 180 -19.58 -11.85 -2.62
CA ILE A 180 -18.14 -11.77 -2.89
C ILE A 180 -17.45 -13.10 -2.49
N PRO A 181 -16.75 -13.80 -3.42
CA PRO A 181 -16.19 -15.13 -3.19
C PRO A 181 -15.26 -15.23 -1.98
N ASP A 182 -14.43 -14.21 -1.76
CA ASP A 182 -13.49 -14.18 -0.63
C ASP A 182 -14.14 -14.00 0.74
N ILE A 183 -15.30 -13.36 0.76
CA ILE A 183 -16.07 -13.11 1.99
C ILE A 183 -16.97 -14.31 2.31
N ALA A 184 -17.46 -15.02 1.28
CA ALA A 184 -18.41 -16.12 1.42
C ALA A 184 -17.91 -17.31 2.24
N VAL A 185 -16.59 -17.51 2.33
CA VAL A 185 -15.99 -18.68 3.01
C VAL A 185 -15.86 -18.48 4.53
N GLU A 186 -15.67 -17.26 5.02
CA GLU A 186 -15.52 -16.96 6.45
C GLU A 186 -16.25 -15.67 6.86
N LYS A 187 -17.53 -15.55 6.49
CA LYS A 187 -18.35 -14.33 6.68
C LYS A 187 -18.27 -13.76 8.10
N GLU A 188 -18.44 -14.60 9.11
CA GLU A 188 -18.46 -14.18 10.53
C GLU A 188 -17.08 -13.71 11.02
N LYS A 189 -16.00 -14.27 10.49
CA LYS A 189 -14.63 -13.89 10.86
C LYS A 189 -14.10 -12.73 10.04
N ALA A 190 -14.71 -12.41 8.89
CA ALA A 190 -14.24 -11.37 7.98
C ALA A 190 -14.20 -9.99 8.64
N VAL A 191 -15.29 -9.61 9.33
CA VAL A 191 -15.36 -8.35 10.09
C VAL A 191 -14.39 -8.36 11.26
N GLN A 192 -14.34 -9.47 12.02
CA GLN A 192 -13.42 -9.64 13.14
C GLN A 192 -11.94 -9.49 12.72
N LYS A 193 -11.56 -9.99 11.54
CA LYS A 193 -10.20 -9.81 10.99
C LYS A 193 -9.87 -8.35 10.73
N ILE A 194 -10.82 -7.57 10.21
CA ILE A 194 -10.61 -6.13 9.98
C ILE A 194 -10.57 -5.39 11.33
N GLU A 195 -11.50 -5.70 12.24
CA GLU A 195 -11.54 -5.13 13.59
C GLU A 195 -10.22 -5.36 14.34
N HIS A 196 -9.71 -6.59 14.31
CA HIS A 196 -8.42 -6.93 14.92
C HIS A 196 -7.24 -6.15 14.31
N ARG A 197 -7.31 -5.79 13.02
CA ARG A 197 -6.28 -4.96 12.36
C ARG A 197 -6.35 -3.49 12.76
N PHE A 198 -7.49 -3.02 13.27
CA PHE A 198 -7.59 -1.67 13.83
C PHE A 198 -6.96 -1.54 15.22
N HIS A 199 -6.78 -2.64 15.95
CA HIS A 199 -6.24 -2.65 17.32
C HIS A 199 -6.99 -1.71 18.28
N LEU A 200 -8.32 -1.67 18.22
CA LEU A 200 -9.16 -0.67 18.91
C LEU A 200 -9.01 -0.64 20.44
N THR A 201 -8.48 -1.70 21.04
CA THR A 201 -8.20 -1.79 22.48
C THR A 201 -6.92 -1.09 22.92
N LEU A 202 -6.02 -0.77 21.99
CA LEU A 202 -4.76 -0.08 22.27
C LEU A 202 -5.00 1.43 22.41
N SER A 203 -4.19 2.11 23.23
CA SER A 203 -4.09 3.58 23.19
C SER A 203 -3.49 4.04 21.85
N ASP A 204 -3.60 5.34 21.55
CA ASP A 204 -3.04 5.89 20.32
C ASP A 204 -1.51 5.74 20.27
N GLU A 205 -0.81 5.90 21.39
CA GLU A 205 0.65 5.73 21.48
C GLU A 205 1.05 4.27 21.21
N LEU A 206 0.34 3.31 21.79
CA LEU A 206 0.60 1.88 21.58
C LEU A 206 0.24 1.45 20.15
N ALA A 207 -0.78 2.07 19.55
CA ALA A 207 -1.17 1.83 18.17
C ALA A 207 -0.11 2.36 17.18
N GLU A 208 0.47 3.53 17.45
CA GLU A 208 1.59 4.07 16.67
C GLU A 208 2.81 3.15 16.74
N GLN A 209 3.20 2.71 17.95
CA GLN A 209 4.27 1.73 18.14
C GLN A 209 3.99 0.41 17.40
N LYS A 210 2.72 -0.02 17.37
CA LYS A 210 2.33 -1.23 16.62
C LYS A 210 2.56 -1.04 15.12
N ILE A 211 2.16 0.09 14.54
CA ILE A 211 2.39 0.36 13.11
C ILE A 211 3.89 0.48 12.80
N GLU A 212 4.66 1.12 13.68
CA GLU A 212 6.11 1.20 13.57
C GLU A 212 6.74 -0.18 13.49
N HIS A 213 6.37 -1.07 14.41
CA HIS A 213 6.85 -2.45 14.42
C HIS A 213 6.47 -3.20 13.14
N LEU A 214 5.24 -3.07 12.63
CA LEU A 214 4.81 -3.73 11.39
C LEU A 214 5.57 -3.22 10.16
N ILE A 215 5.92 -1.94 10.11
CA ILE A 215 6.77 -1.37 9.05
C ILE A 215 8.15 -2.02 9.13
N ASP A 216 8.77 -2.04 10.31
CA ASP A 216 10.12 -2.55 10.51
C ASP A 216 10.21 -4.05 10.24
N GLU A 217 9.24 -4.85 10.69
CA GLU A 217 9.12 -6.28 10.34
C GLU A 217 9.05 -6.48 8.83
N SER A 218 8.26 -5.66 8.12
CA SER A 218 8.09 -5.76 6.67
C SER A 218 9.36 -5.38 5.90
N VAL A 219 10.14 -4.44 6.43
CA VAL A 219 11.45 -4.04 5.88
C VAL A 219 12.49 -5.14 6.13
N ASN A 220 12.58 -5.65 7.36
CA ASN A 220 13.56 -6.67 7.75
C ASN A 220 13.33 -7.99 7.02
N ALA A 221 12.08 -8.45 6.89
CA ALA A 221 11.73 -9.66 6.15
C ALA A 221 12.20 -9.62 4.68
N LYS A 222 12.37 -8.43 4.10
CA LYS A 222 12.93 -8.25 2.75
C LYS A 222 14.45 -8.26 2.75
N MET A 223 15.06 -7.56 3.70
CA MET A 223 16.51 -7.51 3.83
C MET A 223 17.09 -8.91 4.06
N THR A 224 16.43 -9.72 4.91
CA THR A 224 16.78 -11.13 5.11
C THR A 224 16.67 -11.91 3.80
N LYS A 225 15.55 -11.82 3.07
CA LYS A 225 15.40 -12.49 1.76
C LYS A 225 16.45 -12.08 0.73
N LEU A 226 16.83 -10.80 0.69
CA LEU A 226 17.89 -10.32 -0.20
C LEU A 226 19.24 -10.92 0.20
N THR A 227 19.53 -10.96 1.49
CA THR A 227 20.79 -11.51 2.04
C THR A 227 20.90 -13.00 1.78
N ASP A 228 19.82 -13.75 2.01
CA ASP A 228 19.74 -15.20 1.74
C ASP A 228 19.96 -15.49 0.24
N MET A 229 19.32 -14.73 -0.65
CA MET A 229 19.53 -14.87 -2.09
C MET A 229 20.98 -14.59 -2.51
N VAL A 230 21.62 -13.58 -1.93
CA VAL A 230 23.04 -13.28 -2.20
C VAL A 230 23.94 -14.40 -1.68
N HIS A 231 23.62 -14.96 -0.51
CA HIS A 231 24.35 -16.07 0.06
C HIS A 231 24.24 -17.34 -0.80
N ASP A 232 23.02 -17.67 -1.28
CA ASP A 232 22.77 -18.81 -2.16
C ASP A 232 23.50 -18.67 -3.50
N VAL A 233 23.47 -17.47 -4.11
CA VAL A 233 24.22 -17.18 -5.34
C VAL A 233 25.73 -17.29 -5.11
N HIS A 234 26.23 -16.79 -3.98
CA HIS A 234 27.64 -16.91 -3.64
C HIS A 234 28.03 -18.39 -3.48
N GLN A 235 27.22 -19.21 -2.80
CA GLN A 235 27.46 -20.65 -2.67
C GLN A 235 27.46 -21.39 -4.01
N LEU A 236 26.64 -20.97 -4.97
CA LEU A 236 26.59 -21.52 -6.33
C LEU A 236 27.80 -21.13 -7.20
N ILE A 237 28.45 -19.99 -6.92
CA ILE A 237 29.64 -19.52 -7.66
C ILE A 237 30.93 -20.09 -7.05
N THR A 238 30.93 -20.40 -5.74
CA THR A 238 32.09 -20.98 -5.04
C THR A 238 32.17 -22.52 -5.06
N ASN A 239 31.21 -23.20 -5.69
CA ASN A 239 31.23 -24.63 -5.99
C ASN A 239 31.34 -24.87 -7.50
#